data_AF-A0A963SQ08-F1
#
_entry.id   AF-A0A963SQ08-F1
#
_cell.length_a   1.000
_cell.length_b   1.000
_cell.length_c   1.000
_cell.angle_alpha   90.00
_cell.angle_beta   90.00
_cell.angle_gamma   90.00
#
_symmetry.space_group_name_H-M   'P 1'
#
loop_
_entity.id
_entity.type
_entity.pdbx_description
1 polymer ?
#
loop_
_entity_poly.entity_id
_entity_poly.type
_entity_poly.pdbx_seq_one_letter_code
_entity_poly.pdbx_strand_id
1 'polypeptide(L)'
;MKQFFILFILLFSATASAQIPANLNKLEVLKADLVFNDFHDIGYMELDDQGQVITAWFFYKFISYEDVKTWELGEKIDLVYNKKMGFGLRRKKTDMFYKVILVNEYDPIESGQEACLNKAYSTADMLDCYRNAANQWKVEYNFIYNKLQNTLPDDLKAQIVALNTQLEQLAQRYFQTYKDFLWPPGDNIGTIKSIKMSETVADFQKMKFKALLRFYF
;
A
#
# COMPACT_ATOMS: atom_id res chain seq x y z
N MET A 1 36.08 -11.79 51.82
CA MET A 1 35.12 -12.27 50.80
C MET A 1 34.01 -11.23 50.63
N LYS A 2 34.15 -10.28 49.71
CA LYS A 2 33.10 -9.29 49.42
C LYS A 2 33.09 -8.94 47.93
N GLN A 3 31.86 -8.89 47.42
CA GLN A 3 31.38 -8.25 46.19
C GLN A 3 31.67 -8.95 44.84
N PHE A 4 30.71 -9.79 44.46
CA PHE A 4 30.41 -10.09 43.05
C PHE A 4 29.61 -8.91 42.47
N PHE A 5 30.20 -8.20 41.50
CA PHE A 5 29.52 -7.20 40.68
C PHE A 5 28.81 -7.96 39.53
N ILE A 6 27.50 -8.13 39.61
CA ILE A 6 26.70 -8.67 38.50
C ILE A 6 26.37 -7.50 37.58
N LEU A 7 27.09 -7.42 36.47
CA LEU A 7 26.85 -6.47 35.38
C LEU A 7 25.61 -6.93 34.59
N PHE A 8 24.48 -6.28 34.83
CA PHE A 8 23.25 -6.49 34.05
C PHE A 8 23.41 -5.75 32.71
N ILE A 9 23.83 -6.48 31.67
CA ILE A 9 23.81 -5.97 30.30
C ILE A 9 22.36 -6.03 29.82
N LEU A 10 21.68 -4.88 29.87
CA LEU A 10 20.40 -4.66 29.19
C LEU A 10 20.64 -4.74 27.67
N LEU A 11 20.39 -5.91 27.08
CA LEU A 11 20.16 -6.03 25.65
C LEU A 11 18.86 -5.30 25.30
N PHE A 12 18.99 -4.02 24.93
CA PHE A 12 17.94 -3.34 24.19
C PHE A 12 17.85 -3.98 22.81
N SER A 13 16.85 -4.82 22.61
CA SER A 13 16.41 -5.30 21.30
C SER A 13 15.92 -4.08 20.52
N ALA A 14 16.82 -3.43 19.77
CA ALA A 14 16.45 -2.43 18.79
C ALA A 14 15.53 -3.12 17.77
N THR A 15 14.23 -2.84 17.89
CA THR A 15 13.26 -3.23 16.88
C THR A 15 13.57 -2.40 15.65
N ALA A 16 14.27 -3.00 14.68
CA ALA A 16 14.54 -2.38 13.40
C ALA A 16 13.19 -1.98 12.78
N SER A 17 12.89 -0.69 12.75
CA SER A 17 11.78 -0.17 11.95
C SER A 17 12.11 -0.47 10.48
N ALA A 18 11.09 -0.62 9.63
CA ALA A 18 11.25 -1.01 8.22
C ALA A 18 11.74 0.18 7.37
N GLN A 19 12.84 0.78 7.79
CA GLN A 19 13.58 1.84 7.13
C GLN A 19 14.45 1.22 6.04
N ILE A 20 14.18 1.53 4.78
CA ILE A 20 14.99 1.09 3.65
C ILE A 20 15.55 2.33 2.94
N PRO A 21 16.87 2.44 2.71
CA PRO A 21 17.46 3.50 1.91
C PRO A 21 16.75 3.60 0.55
N ALA A 22 16.47 4.81 0.05
CA ALA A 22 15.78 4.99 -1.23
C ALA A 22 16.46 4.31 -2.44
N ASN A 23 17.74 3.95 -2.32
CA ASN A 23 18.50 3.31 -3.39
C ASN A 23 18.39 1.78 -3.43
N LEU A 24 17.16 1.25 -3.55
CA LEU A 24 16.99 -0.18 -3.89
C LEU A 24 16.05 -0.48 -5.05
N ASN A 25 15.26 0.46 -5.57
CA ASN A 25 14.61 0.46 -6.89
C ASN A 25 14.02 1.86 -7.15
N LYS A 26 14.12 2.37 -8.39
CA LYS A 26 13.66 3.71 -8.84
C LYS A 26 12.31 4.11 -8.22
N LEU A 27 12.34 5.00 -7.23
CA LEU A 27 11.13 5.64 -6.69
C LEU A 27 10.56 6.57 -7.76
N GLU A 28 9.26 6.47 -7.99
CA GLU A 28 8.52 7.41 -8.82
C GLU A 28 7.95 8.50 -7.92
N VAL A 29 8.39 9.75 -8.11
CA VAL A 29 7.83 10.89 -7.38
C VAL A 29 6.50 11.25 -8.02
N LEU A 30 5.42 11.12 -7.24
CA LEU A 30 4.07 11.44 -7.68
C LEU A 30 3.70 12.88 -7.33
N LYS A 31 4.13 13.31 -6.15
CA LYS A 31 3.96 14.68 -5.67
C LYS A 31 5.15 15.05 -4.81
N ALA A 32 5.74 16.21 -5.09
CA ALA A 32 6.92 16.71 -4.41
C ALA A 32 6.57 17.81 -3.42
N ASP A 33 7.42 18.00 -2.42
CA ASP A 33 7.41 19.16 -1.52
C ASP A 33 6.13 19.34 -0.67
N LEU A 34 5.47 18.23 -0.35
CA LEU A 34 4.46 18.17 0.71
C LEU A 34 5.08 18.64 2.02
N VAL A 35 4.31 19.37 2.82
CA VAL A 35 4.77 19.90 4.10
C VAL A 35 4.26 19.02 5.22
N PHE A 36 5.17 18.50 6.05
CA PHE A 36 4.77 17.83 7.28
C PHE A 36 4.19 18.82 8.28
N ASN A 37 2.93 18.58 8.68
CA ASN A 37 2.25 19.39 9.68
C ASN A 37 2.34 18.74 11.07
N ASP A 38 1.69 17.61 11.25
CA ASP A 38 1.60 16.94 12.55
C ASP A 38 1.41 15.43 12.40
N PHE A 39 1.55 14.68 13.49
CA PHE A 39 1.17 13.28 13.59
C PHE A 39 0.38 13.01 14.87
N HIS A 40 -0.48 11.99 14.83
CA HIS A 40 -1.43 11.72 15.90
C HIS A 40 -1.25 10.32 16.52
N ASP A 41 -1.67 10.19 17.78
CA ASP A 41 -1.53 8.99 18.60
C ASP A 41 -2.24 7.75 18.04
N ILE A 42 -3.13 7.90 17.07
CA ILE A 42 -3.79 6.77 16.39
C ILE A 42 -3.04 6.30 15.13
N GLY A 43 -1.88 6.89 14.83
CA GLY A 43 -0.95 6.40 13.81
C GLY A 43 -1.23 6.94 12.42
N TYR A 44 -1.54 8.22 12.29
CA TYR A 44 -1.54 8.94 11.01
C TYR A 44 -0.80 10.27 11.14
N MET A 45 -0.46 10.85 9.99
CA MET A 45 0.10 12.19 9.89
C MET A 45 -0.67 13.04 8.89
N GLU A 46 -0.57 14.35 9.06
CA GLU A 46 -1.12 15.35 8.17
C GLU A 46 -0.01 15.97 7.33
N LEU A 47 -0.23 16.03 6.04
CA LEU A 47 0.65 16.67 5.07
C LEU A 47 -0.11 17.81 4.38
N ASP A 48 0.47 19.00 4.33
CA ASP A 48 -0.08 20.10 3.53
C ASP A 48 0.45 20.07 2.10
N ASP A 49 -0.49 20.16 1.17
CA ASP A 49 -0.26 20.39 -0.24
C ASP A 49 -0.95 21.69 -0.66
N GLN A 50 -0.23 22.80 -0.54
CA GLN A 50 -0.71 24.11 -0.98
C GLN A 50 -2.04 24.51 -0.32
N GLY A 51 -2.20 24.24 0.98
CA GLY A 51 -3.42 24.49 1.73
C GLY A 51 -4.42 23.33 1.76
N GLN A 52 -4.15 22.24 1.04
CA GLN A 52 -4.94 21.01 1.09
C GLN A 52 -4.29 20.00 2.05
N VAL A 53 -5.05 19.56 3.07
CA VAL A 53 -4.56 18.58 4.04
C VAL A 53 -4.76 17.16 3.52
N ILE A 54 -3.69 16.38 3.50
CA ILE A 54 -3.65 14.97 3.12
C ILE A 54 -3.36 14.13 4.37
N THR A 55 -4.21 13.16 4.66
CA THR A 55 -4.02 12.23 5.78
C THR A 55 -3.31 10.95 5.33
N ALA A 56 -2.15 10.67 5.90
CA ALA A 56 -1.33 9.50 5.62
C ALA A 56 -1.22 8.57 6.84
N TRP A 57 -1.82 7.38 6.75
CA TRP A 57 -1.87 6.40 7.84
C TRP A 57 -0.62 5.50 7.87
N PHE A 58 -0.04 5.30 9.04
CA PHE A 58 1.13 4.43 9.25
C PHE A 58 0.99 3.43 10.40
N PHE A 59 -0.08 3.53 11.20
CA PHE A 59 -0.54 2.57 12.21
C PHE A 59 0.46 2.19 13.32
N TYR A 60 1.53 2.96 13.50
CA TYR A 60 2.71 2.59 14.29
C TYR A 60 3.36 1.24 13.91
N LYS A 61 2.90 0.58 12.84
CA LYS A 61 3.45 -0.68 12.31
C LYS A 61 4.40 -0.44 11.15
N PHE A 62 4.24 0.68 10.46
CA PHE A 62 5.05 1.07 9.32
C PHE A 62 6.09 2.13 9.67
N ILE A 63 5.73 3.07 10.54
CA ILE A 63 6.60 4.11 11.09
C ILE A 63 6.43 4.06 12.61
N SER A 64 7.51 3.98 13.39
CA SER A 64 7.40 3.96 14.85
C SER A 64 7.22 5.37 15.42
N TYR A 65 6.69 5.46 16.65
CA TYR A 65 6.59 6.73 17.37
C TYR A 65 7.96 7.41 17.51
N GLU A 66 8.96 6.62 17.88
CA GLU A 66 10.35 7.08 18.04
C GLU A 66 10.96 7.66 16.77
N ASP A 67 10.47 7.25 15.60
CA ASP A 67 10.94 7.70 14.30
C ASP A 67 10.20 8.96 13.86
N VAL A 68 8.86 8.93 13.86
CA VAL A 68 8.03 10.08 13.41
C VAL A 68 8.18 11.29 14.33
N LYS A 69 8.43 11.11 15.63
CA LYS A 69 8.69 12.23 16.55
C LYS A 69 9.97 13.02 16.23
N THR A 70 10.85 12.49 15.38
CA THR A 70 12.05 13.19 14.90
C THR A 70 11.80 14.06 13.67
N TRP A 71 10.57 14.07 13.16
CA TRP A 71 10.17 14.85 12.01
C TRP A 71 9.86 16.28 12.46
N GLU A 72 10.37 17.26 11.71
CA GLU A 72 10.25 18.67 12.07
C GLU A 72 9.03 19.27 11.36
N LEU A 73 8.20 20.03 12.09
CA LEU A 73 7.13 20.83 11.49
C LEU A 73 7.68 21.68 10.34
N GLY A 74 7.01 21.65 9.19
CA GLY A 74 7.45 22.36 7.99
C GLY A 74 8.40 21.57 7.09
N GLU A 75 8.85 20.37 7.50
CA GLU A 75 9.76 19.55 6.71
C GLU A 75 9.13 19.14 5.37
N LYS A 76 9.96 19.14 4.31
CA LYS A 76 9.55 18.78 2.96
C LYS A 76 9.66 17.27 2.71
N ILE A 77 8.56 16.70 2.22
CA ILE A 77 8.37 15.28 2.00
C ILE A 77 7.84 15.06 0.58
N ASP A 78 8.26 13.99 -0.07
CA ASP A 78 7.66 13.58 -1.35
C ASP A 78 6.72 12.40 -1.14
N LEU A 79 5.56 12.43 -1.80
CA LEU A 79 4.75 11.24 -2.04
C LEU A 79 5.36 10.48 -3.21
N VAL A 80 5.73 9.23 -2.97
CA VAL A 80 6.42 8.37 -3.93
C VAL A 80 5.72 7.03 -4.10
N TYR A 81 5.92 6.41 -5.26
CA TYR A 81 5.55 5.03 -5.53
C TYR A 81 6.78 4.15 -5.70
N ASN A 82 6.75 2.99 -5.04
CA ASN A 82 7.73 1.93 -5.15
C ASN A 82 7.06 0.67 -5.72
N LYS A 83 7.62 0.09 -6.79
CA LYS A 83 7.03 -1.09 -7.46
C LYS A 83 6.91 -2.35 -6.59
N LYS A 84 7.60 -2.42 -5.45
CA LYS A 84 7.56 -3.55 -4.51
C LYS A 84 6.81 -3.24 -3.22
N MET A 85 6.87 -1.98 -2.77
CA MET A 85 6.32 -1.55 -1.48
C MET A 85 5.04 -0.72 -1.60
N GLY A 86 4.70 -0.27 -2.81
CA GLY A 86 3.56 0.59 -3.09
C GLY A 86 3.84 2.06 -2.77
N PHE A 87 2.80 2.79 -2.39
CA PHE A 87 2.88 4.20 -2.03
C PHE A 87 3.55 4.40 -0.68
N GLY A 88 4.30 5.48 -0.56
CA GLY A 88 4.97 5.87 0.67
C GLY A 88 5.44 7.31 0.61
N LEU A 89 6.05 7.74 1.70
CA LEU A 89 6.66 9.04 1.83
C LEU A 89 8.17 8.90 1.71
N ARG A 90 8.80 9.79 0.96
CA ARG A 90 10.25 9.97 0.98
C ARG A 90 10.56 11.22 1.79
N ARG A 91 11.19 11.02 2.94
CA ARG A 91 11.68 12.12 3.76
C ARG A 91 12.95 12.69 3.12
N LYS A 92 12.90 13.91 2.59
CA LYS A 92 14.04 14.48 1.82
C LYS A 92 15.31 14.62 2.65
N LYS A 93 15.19 14.93 3.94
CA LYS A 93 16.32 15.11 4.86
C LYS A 93 17.17 13.85 5.02
N THR A 94 16.55 12.68 4.99
CA THR A 94 17.21 11.38 5.23
C THR A 94 17.25 10.48 4.00
N ASP A 95 16.53 10.84 2.92
CA ASP A 95 16.30 10.02 1.73
C ASP A 95 15.76 8.62 2.05
N MET A 96 14.95 8.52 3.10
CA MET A 96 14.34 7.27 3.56
C MET A 96 12.91 7.14 3.04
N PHE A 97 12.53 5.92 2.63
CA PHE A 97 11.17 5.57 2.29
C PHE A 97 10.41 5.11 3.53
N TYR A 98 9.21 5.67 3.72
CA TYR A 98 8.29 5.36 4.79
C TYR A 98 6.96 4.90 4.21
N LYS A 99 6.56 3.67 4.52
CA LYS A 99 5.26 3.18 4.07
C LYS A 99 4.15 3.96 4.77
N VAL A 100 3.22 4.47 3.96
CA VAL A 100 1.95 5.02 4.44
C VAL A 100 0.80 4.46 3.61
N ILE A 101 -0.41 4.59 4.14
CA ILE A 101 -1.66 4.26 3.50
C ILE A 101 -2.47 5.55 3.40
N LEU A 102 -2.74 5.96 2.17
CA LEU A 102 -3.60 7.09 1.86
C LEU A 102 -4.99 6.52 1.63
N VAL A 103 -5.98 7.03 2.37
CA VAL A 103 -7.37 6.57 2.27
C VAL A 103 -8.27 7.73 1.84
N ASN A 104 -9.44 7.39 1.31
CA ASN A 104 -10.47 8.33 0.83
C ASN A 104 -10.07 9.08 -0.45
N GLU A 105 -10.52 10.33 -0.59
CA GLU A 105 -10.36 11.18 -1.77
C GLU A 105 -8.90 11.42 -2.21
N TYR A 106 -7.93 11.11 -1.33
CA TYR A 106 -6.50 11.23 -1.60
C TYR A 106 -5.82 9.92 -1.97
N ASP A 107 -6.58 8.83 -2.16
CA ASP A 107 -6.00 7.57 -2.63
C ASP A 107 -5.37 7.75 -4.02
N PRO A 108 -4.04 7.62 -4.18
CA PRO A 108 -3.37 7.89 -5.45
C PRO A 108 -3.71 6.86 -6.53
N ILE A 109 -4.19 5.67 -6.16
CA ILE A 109 -4.61 4.66 -7.12
C ILE A 109 -5.96 5.05 -7.71
N GLU A 110 -6.91 5.43 -6.87
CA GLU A 110 -8.26 5.81 -7.32
C GLU A 110 -8.21 7.09 -8.17
N SER A 111 -7.59 8.14 -7.63
CA SER A 111 -7.42 9.42 -8.36
C SER A 111 -6.58 9.25 -9.63
N GLY A 112 -5.52 8.43 -9.58
CA GLY A 112 -4.70 8.11 -10.74
C GLY A 112 -5.44 7.33 -11.82
N GLN A 113 -6.28 6.36 -11.42
CA GLN A 113 -7.16 5.62 -12.32
C GLN A 113 -8.18 6.53 -12.98
N GLU A 114 -8.86 7.39 -12.21
CA GLU A 114 -9.83 8.36 -12.72
C GLU A 114 -9.17 9.32 -13.71
N ALA A 115 -8.03 9.90 -13.36
CA ALA A 115 -7.28 10.78 -14.25
C ALA A 115 -6.82 10.08 -15.54
N CYS A 116 -6.48 8.79 -15.46
CA CYS A 116 -6.16 7.96 -16.63
C CYS A 116 -7.38 7.76 -17.53
N LEU A 117 -8.53 7.37 -16.95
CA LEU A 117 -9.78 7.15 -17.67
C LEU A 117 -10.28 8.43 -18.36
N ASN A 118 -10.17 9.58 -17.70
CA ASN A 118 -10.54 10.88 -18.27
C ASN A 118 -9.69 11.28 -19.51
N LYS A 119 -8.52 10.65 -19.69
CA LYS A 119 -7.63 10.86 -20.83
C LYS A 119 -7.63 9.68 -21.81
N ALA A 120 -8.39 8.63 -21.56
CA ALA A 120 -8.44 7.45 -22.39
C ALA A 120 -9.23 7.73 -23.68
N TYR A 121 -8.62 7.49 -24.84
CA TYR A 121 -9.26 7.72 -26.14
C TYR A 121 -9.75 6.43 -26.80
N SER A 122 -9.25 5.29 -26.34
CA SER A 122 -9.57 3.97 -26.88
C SER A 122 -9.95 2.98 -25.79
N THR A 123 -10.61 1.89 -26.20
CA THR A 123 -10.85 0.74 -25.30
C THR A 123 -9.54 0.20 -24.73
N ALA A 124 -8.46 0.16 -25.52
CA ALA A 124 -7.16 -0.31 -25.04
C ALA A 124 -6.62 0.58 -23.91
N ASP A 125 -6.73 1.91 -24.04
CA ASP A 125 -6.32 2.85 -22.99
C ASP A 125 -7.11 2.62 -21.69
N MET A 126 -8.43 2.44 -21.81
CA MET A 126 -9.30 2.16 -20.65
C MET A 126 -8.89 0.86 -19.95
N LEU A 127 -8.65 -0.22 -20.72
CA LEU A 127 -8.17 -1.50 -20.17
C LEU A 127 -6.83 -1.34 -19.45
N ASP A 128 -5.94 -0.53 -20.00
CA ASP A 128 -4.63 -0.25 -19.43
C ASP A 128 -4.73 0.56 -18.13
N CYS A 129 -5.64 1.54 -18.05
CA CYS A 129 -5.93 2.28 -16.82
C CYS A 129 -6.35 1.32 -15.68
N TYR A 130 -7.32 0.45 -15.94
CA TYR A 130 -7.77 -0.54 -14.95
C TYR A 130 -6.68 -1.55 -14.60
N ARG A 131 -5.91 -2.02 -15.58
CA ARG A 131 -4.79 -2.95 -15.34
C ARG A 131 -3.72 -2.31 -14.45
N ASN A 132 -3.41 -1.04 -14.67
CA ASN A 132 -2.44 -0.29 -13.86
C ASN A 132 -2.94 -0.16 -12.41
N ALA A 133 -4.19 0.21 -12.21
CA ALA A 133 -4.81 0.27 -10.89
C ALA A 133 -4.81 -1.10 -10.19
N ALA A 134 -5.22 -2.16 -10.89
CA ALA A 134 -5.19 -3.53 -10.36
C ALA A 134 -3.78 -3.94 -9.92
N ASN A 135 -2.75 -3.59 -10.70
CA ASN A 135 -1.36 -3.87 -10.35
C ASN A 135 -0.91 -3.09 -9.12
N GLN A 136 -1.24 -1.80 -9.02
CA GLN A 136 -0.90 -0.98 -7.85
C GLN A 136 -1.59 -1.52 -6.59
N TRP A 137 -2.88 -1.86 -6.67
CA TRP A 137 -3.61 -2.50 -5.56
C TRP A 137 -3.00 -3.85 -5.15
N LYS A 138 -2.55 -4.64 -6.12
CA LYS A 138 -1.87 -5.90 -5.85
C LYS A 138 -0.53 -5.68 -5.12
N VAL A 139 0.21 -4.63 -5.48
CA VAL A 139 1.46 -4.26 -4.79
C VAL A 139 1.17 -3.86 -3.34
N GLU A 140 0.16 -3.00 -3.13
CA GLU A 140 -0.32 -2.63 -1.78
C GLU A 140 -0.71 -3.85 -0.95
N TYR A 141 -1.56 -4.71 -1.52
CA TYR A 141 -1.99 -5.96 -0.91
C TYR A 141 -0.80 -6.84 -0.49
N ASN A 142 0.13 -7.09 -1.42
CA ASN A 142 1.28 -7.96 -1.18
C ASN A 142 2.19 -7.41 -0.08
N PHE A 143 2.39 -6.09 -0.02
CA PHE A 143 3.17 -5.47 1.04
C PHE A 143 2.54 -5.75 2.42
N ILE A 144 1.24 -5.48 2.55
CA ILE A 144 0.50 -5.68 3.80
C ILE A 144 0.48 -7.16 4.20
N TYR A 145 0.19 -8.05 3.24
CA TYR A 145 0.18 -9.49 3.45
C TYR A 145 1.51 -10.02 3.97
N ASN A 146 2.63 -9.63 3.31
CA ASN A 146 3.96 -10.04 3.74
C ASN A 146 4.31 -9.48 5.12
N LYS A 147 3.90 -8.24 5.42
CA LYS A 147 4.10 -7.67 6.76
C LYS A 147 3.34 -8.47 7.82
N LEU A 148 2.06 -8.79 7.59
CA LEU A 148 1.24 -9.61 8.49
C LEU A 148 1.89 -10.97 8.75
N GLN A 149 2.29 -11.69 7.70
CA GLN A 149 2.93 -12.99 7.82
C GLN A 149 4.21 -13.00 8.66
N ASN A 150 4.92 -11.87 8.69
CA ASN A 150 6.17 -11.71 9.45
C ASN A 150 5.93 -11.23 10.89
N THR A 151 4.71 -10.80 11.22
CA THR A 151 4.37 -10.28 12.56
C THR A 151 3.41 -11.17 13.34
N LEU A 152 2.66 -12.04 12.66
CA LEU A 152 1.69 -12.92 13.30
C LEU A 152 2.37 -14.13 13.96
N PRO A 153 1.81 -14.64 15.08
CA PRO A 153 2.12 -15.97 15.61
C PRO A 153 1.94 -17.08 14.57
N ASP A 154 2.65 -18.20 14.73
CA ASP A 154 2.70 -19.27 13.72
C ASP A 154 1.34 -19.87 13.35
N ASP A 155 0.43 -20.02 14.33
CA ASP A 155 -0.91 -20.53 14.12
C ASP A 155 -1.78 -19.57 13.29
N LEU A 156 -1.73 -18.27 13.59
CA LEU A 156 -2.43 -17.23 12.82
C LEU A 156 -1.82 -17.02 11.44
N LYS A 157 -0.49 -17.13 11.33
CA LYS A 157 0.24 -17.09 10.07
C LYS A 157 -0.21 -18.21 9.14
N ALA A 158 -0.32 -19.44 9.65
CA ALA A 158 -0.82 -20.58 8.88
C ALA A 158 -2.26 -20.35 8.39
N GLN A 159 -3.13 -19.79 9.23
CA GLN A 159 -4.50 -19.44 8.85
C GLN A 159 -4.54 -18.38 7.75
N ILE A 160 -3.76 -17.31 7.84
CA ILE A 160 -3.71 -16.25 6.82
C ILE A 160 -3.15 -16.78 5.49
N VAL A 161 -2.16 -17.67 5.52
CA VAL A 161 -1.65 -18.34 4.32
C VAL A 161 -2.73 -19.19 3.64
N ALA A 162 -3.46 -19.99 4.43
CA ALA A 162 -4.55 -20.81 3.92
C ALA A 162 -5.69 -19.96 3.34
N LEU A 163 -6.08 -18.89 4.04
CA LEU A 163 -7.11 -17.94 3.58
C LEU A 163 -6.71 -17.27 2.27
N ASN A 164 -5.47 -16.78 2.15
CA ASN A 164 -4.99 -16.19 0.89
C ASN A 164 -5.01 -17.22 -0.25
N THR A 165 -4.59 -18.46 0.01
CA THR A 165 -4.65 -19.53 -0.99
C THR A 165 -6.08 -19.79 -1.46
N GLN A 166 -7.05 -19.86 -0.55
CA GLN A 166 -8.46 -20.03 -0.89
C GLN A 166 -9.00 -18.82 -1.68
N LEU A 167 -8.59 -17.61 -1.31
CA LEU A 167 -9.00 -16.39 -1.99
C LEU A 167 -8.46 -16.30 -3.42
N GLU A 168 -7.21 -16.68 -3.66
CA GLU A 168 -6.63 -16.76 -5.02
C GLU A 168 -7.33 -17.82 -5.88
N GLN A 169 -7.63 -18.99 -5.31
CA GLN A 169 -8.39 -20.02 -6.01
C GLN A 169 -9.82 -19.56 -6.32
N LEU A 170 -10.48 -18.85 -5.39
CA LEU A 170 -11.77 -18.24 -5.62
C LEU A 170 -11.70 -17.20 -6.74
N ALA A 171 -10.68 -16.32 -6.72
CA ALA A 171 -10.47 -15.32 -7.74
C ALA A 171 -10.34 -15.95 -9.13
N GLN A 172 -9.49 -16.97 -9.26
CA GLN A 172 -9.28 -17.68 -10.51
C GLN A 172 -10.59 -18.28 -11.05
N ARG A 173 -11.35 -18.99 -10.20
CA ARG A 173 -12.65 -19.56 -10.59
C ARG A 173 -13.67 -18.48 -10.93
N TYR A 174 -13.78 -17.44 -10.10
CA TYR A 174 -14.71 -16.34 -10.31
C TYR A 174 -14.45 -15.63 -11.65
N PHE A 175 -13.21 -15.25 -11.92
CA PHE A 175 -12.86 -14.57 -13.17
C PHE A 175 -12.98 -15.48 -14.39
N GLN A 176 -12.70 -16.78 -14.25
CA GLN A 176 -12.95 -17.73 -15.33
C GLN A 176 -14.45 -17.87 -15.61
N THR A 177 -15.28 -18.06 -14.60
CA THR A 177 -16.75 -18.12 -14.77
C THR A 177 -17.31 -16.81 -15.30
N TYR A 178 -16.84 -15.67 -14.80
CA TYR A 178 -17.27 -14.36 -15.25
C TYR A 178 -16.83 -14.11 -16.71
N LYS A 179 -15.65 -14.59 -17.09
CA LYS A 179 -15.18 -14.64 -18.47
C LYS A 179 -16.15 -15.46 -19.32
N ASP A 180 -16.40 -16.70 -18.95
CA ASP A 180 -17.27 -17.59 -19.74
C ASP A 180 -18.71 -17.05 -19.86
N PHE A 181 -19.21 -16.35 -18.83
CA PHE A 181 -20.49 -15.65 -18.87
C PHE A 181 -20.50 -14.46 -19.84
N LEU A 182 -19.45 -13.63 -19.84
CA LEU A 182 -19.33 -12.49 -20.75
C LEU A 182 -19.03 -12.92 -22.19
N TRP A 183 -18.32 -14.04 -22.37
CA TRP A 183 -17.84 -14.55 -23.65
C TRP A 183 -18.34 -15.97 -23.94
N PRO A 184 -19.66 -16.14 -24.14
CA PRO A 184 -20.17 -17.43 -24.59
C PRO A 184 -19.57 -17.80 -25.97
N PRO A 185 -19.33 -19.09 -26.23
CA PRO A 185 -18.77 -19.53 -27.50
C PRO A 185 -19.56 -18.99 -28.71
N GLY A 186 -18.85 -18.38 -29.67
CA GLY A 186 -19.44 -17.82 -30.89
C GLY A 186 -19.89 -16.36 -30.80
N ASP A 187 -19.76 -15.70 -29.64
CA ASP A 187 -20.04 -14.28 -29.49
C ASP A 187 -18.80 -13.42 -29.77
N ASN A 188 -18.99 -12.27 -30.41
CA ASN A 188 -17.92 -11.31 -30.65
C ASN A 188 -17.68 -10.48 -29.37
N ILE A 189 -16.41 -10.29 -29.02
CA ILE A 189 -16.04 -9.53 -27.83
C ILE A 189 -16.40 -8.05 -27.99
N GLY A 190 -17.50 -7.64 -27.37
CA GLY A 190 -17.83 -6.22 -27.24
C GLY A 190 -16.84 -5.51 -26.31
N THR A 191 -16.42 -4.31 -26.70
CA THR A 191 -15.50 -3.45 -25.94
C THR A 191 -15.96 -3.20 -24.50
N ILE A 192 -17.28 -3.02 -24.31
CA ILE A 192 -17.91 -2.83 -22.99
C ILE A 192 -17.64 -4.02 -22.05
N LYS A 193 -17.73 -5.26 -22.54
CA LYS A 193 -17.52 -6.47 -21.73
C LYS A 193 -16.06 -6.58 -21.27
N SER A 194 -15.11 -6.28 -22.16
CA SER A 194 -13.69 -6.25 -21.80
C SER A 194 -13.38 -5.20 -20.75
N ILE A 195 -13.92 -3.99 -20.92
CA ILE A 195 -13.75 -2.90 -19.94
C ILE A 195 -14.29 -3.34 -18.58
N LYS A 196 -15.50 -3.92 -18.56
CA LYS A 196 -16.11 -4.36 -17.30
C LYS A 196 -15.33 -5.46 -16.59
N MET A 197 -14.75 -6.39 -17.36
CA MET A 197 -13.85 -7.40 -16.80
C MET A 197 -12.62 -6.76 -16.13
N SER A 198 -11.94 -5.83 -16.81
CA SER A 198 -10.76 -5.17 -16.24
C SER A 198 -11.09 -4.32 -15.00
N GLU A 199 -12.22 -3.61 -15.01
CA GLU A 199 -12.74 -2.90 -13.82
C GLU A 199 -12.92 -3.87 -12.65
N THR A 200 -13.60 -4.99 -12.88
CA THR A 200 -13.87 -6.01 -11.85
C THR A 200 -12.57 -6.59 -11.26
N VAL A 201 -11.54 -6.77 -12.08
CA VAL A 201 -10.21 -7.20 -11.61
C VAL A 201 -9.58 -6.15 -10.70
N ALA A 202 -9.64 -4.87 -11.05
CA ALA A 202 -9.12 -3.78 -10.23
C ALA A 202 -9.86 -3.69 -8.89
N ASP A 203 -11.20 -3.75 -8.91
CA ASP A 203 -12.05 -3.76 -7.72
C ASP A 203 -11.76 -4.93 -6.80
N PHE A 204 -11.50 -6.11 -7.34
CA PHE A 204 -11.14 -7.27 -6.55
C PHE A 204 -9.80 -7.10 -5.83
N GLN A 205 -8.78 -6.53 -6.50
CA GLN A 205 -7.50 -6.25 -5.84
C GLN A 205 -7.65 -5.18 -4.74
N LYS A 206 -8.45 -4.14 -4.99
CA LYS A 206 -8.81 -3.14 -3.99
C LYS A 206 -9.53 -3.75 -2.79
N MET A 207 -10.51 -4.64 -3.02
CA MET A 207 -11.22 -5.36 -1.97
C MET A 207 -10.26 -6.18 -1.12
N LYS A 208 -9.35 -6.94 -1.76
CA LYS A 208 -8.32 -7.72 -1.05
C LYS A 208 -7.46 -6.84 -0.14
N PHE A 209 -6.98 -5.71 -0.67
CA PHE A 209 -6.19 -4.76 0.10
C PHE A 209 -6.99 -4.23 1.30
N LYS A 210 -8.21 -3.73 1.09
CA LYS A 210 -9.07 -3.19 2.16
C LYS A 210 -9.40 -4.24 3.23
N ALA A 211 -9.58 -5.50 2.85
CA ALA A 211 -9.82 -6.59 3.79
C ALA A 211 -8.62 -6.84 4.71
N LEU A 212 -7.38 -6.84 4.17
CA LEU A 212 -6.18 -6.99 5.00
C LEU A 212 -5.87 -5.77 5.85
N LEU A 213 -6.16 -4.57 5.35
CA LEU A 213 -5.90 -3.34 6.09
C LEU A 213 -6.67 -3.29 7.42
N ARG A 214 -7.81 -3.98 7.52
CA ARG A 214 -8.60 -4.11 8.76
C ARG A 214 -7.88 -4.81 9.91
N PHE A 215 -6.77 -5.51 9.66
CA PHE A 215 -5.93 -6.07 10.73
C PHE A 215 -5.05 -5.02 11.43
N TYR A 216 -5.01 -3.79 10.90
CA TYR A 216 -4.20 -2.70 11.42
C TYR A 216 -5.01 -1.59 12.09
N PHE A 217 -6.34 -1.66 12.05
CA PHE A 217 -7.27 -0.83 12.80
C PHE A 217 -7.74 -1.58 14.05
#